data_AF-A0A0A9GXA3-F1
#
_entry.id   AF-A0A0A9GXA3-F1
#
_cell.length_a   1.000
_cell.length_b   1.000
_cell.length_c   1.000
_cell.angle_alpha   90.00
_cell.angle_beta   90.00
_cell.angle_gamma   90.00
#
_symmetry.space_group_name_H-M   'P 1'
#
loop_
_entity.id
_entity.type
_entity.pdbx_description
1 polymer ?
#
loop_
_entity_poly.entity_id
_entity_poly.type
_entity_poly.pdbx_seq_one_letter_code
_entity_poly.pdbx_strand_id
1 'polypeptide(L)'
;MKLPGSSHVITPIFATYNVLLKRVVLCYPDFDQPVKDWLPKHKVAAAEHTLPTIWNSLIRTVLDNITDTKVLKLGRFEDISSYIWDSRSKELKLILFPLEENERDDSYSTRFASFLRLNLYDHWPHPDLDSFIQALESAQDDPLKLQLITHPLIEDMDALSVLIRTTWRLLKDLTSLQQSTMDATIDHTKWGNNKSWQGFQYFDDVLNSMLGGSRRSNDAAGLFCFVKEVCAHYTENHRKRYLNRRGYHPVWIIKKCFPGLILAIYKLNLDPNWLKS
;
A
#
# COMPACT_ATOMS: atom_id res chain seq x y z
N MET A 1 -21.92 -9.55 -24.01
CA MET A 1 -20.66 -10.00 -24.65
C MET A 1 -19.57 -9.03 -24.21
N LYS A 2 -18.76 -9.37 -23.20
CA LYS A 2 -17.66 -8.50 -22.73
C LYS A 2 -16.47 -8.71 -23.67
N LEU A 3 -15.93 -7.64 -24.23
CA LEU A 3 -14.66 -7.69 -24.95
C LEU A 3 -13.56 -8.14 -23.96
N PRO A 4 -12.70 -9.11 -24.31
CA PRO A 4 -11.57 -9.48 -23.48
C PRO A 4 -10.47 -8.43 -23.66
N GLY A 5 -10.03 -7.76 -22.60
CA GLY A 5 -8.84 -6.91 -22.68
C GLY A 5 -8.82 -5.67 -21.79
N SER A 6 -8.79 -5.85 -20.47
CA SER A 6 -7.90 -5.04 -19.64
C SER A 6 -6.77 -5.96 -19.19
N SER A 7 -6.03 -6.50 -20.15
CA SER A 7 -4.88 -7.33 -19.83
C SER A 7 -3.81 -6.39 -19.30
N HIS A 8 -3.67 -6.31 -17.98
CA HIS A 8 -2.55 -5.68 -17.28
C HIS A 8 -1.19 -6.34 -17.64
N VAL A 9 -1.24 -7.31 -18.55
CA VAL A 9 -0.14 -8.09 -19.06
C VAL A 9 -0.04 -7.91 -20.57
N ILE A 10 1.17 -7.79 -21.09
CA ILE A 10 1.47 -7.68 -22.50
C ILE A 10 2.24 -8.92 -22.96
N THR A 11 1.66 -9.62 -23.93
CA THR A 11 2.24 -10.81 -24.55
C THR A 11 2.69 -10.51 -25.97
N PRO A 12 3.68 -11.23 -26.51
CA PRO A 12 4.09 -11.02 -27.90
C PRO A 12 2.94 -11.34 -28.87
N ILE A 13 2.81 -10.52 -29.92
CA ILE A 13 1.84 -10.71 -31.01
C ILE A 13 2.39 -11.70 -32.03
N PHE A 14 3.69 -11.64 -32.31
CA PHE A 14 4.36 -12.58 -33.18
C PHE A 14 5.85 -12.74 -32.82
N ALA A 15 6.44 -13.83 -33.30
CA ALA A 15 7.86 -14.11 -33.20
C ALA A 15 8.40 -14.39 -34.60
N THR A 16 9.59 -13.88 -34.90
CA THR A 16 10.28 -14.17 -36.16
C THR A 16 11.76 -14.43 -35.91
N TYR A 17 12.37 -15.30 -36.72
CA TYR A 17 13.81 -15.52 -36.65
C TYR A 17 14.53 -14.55 -37.58
N ASN A 18 15.36 -13.68 -37.01
CA ASN A 18 16.21 -12.79 -37.78
C ASN A 18 17.54 -13.50 -38.08
N VAL A 19 17.73 -13.85 -39.36
CA VAL A 19 18.91 -14.60 -39.84
C VAL A 19 20.21 -13.80 -39.66
N LEU A 20 20.17 -12.47 -39.82
CA LEU A 20 21.35 -11.61 -39.67
C LEU A 20 21.81 -11.54 -38.21
N LEU A 21 20.87 -11.41 -37.29
CA LEU A 21 21.14 -11.36 -35.84
C LEU A 21 21.34 -12.76 -35.24
N LYS A 22 21.00 -13.81 -35.99
CA LYS A 22 20.90 -15.21 -35.52
C LYS A 22 20.08 -15.33 -34.24
N ARG A 23 18.98 -14.58 -34.13
CA ARG A 23 18.15 -14.46 -32.91
C ARG A 23 16.67 -14.50 -33.24
N VAL A 24 15.87 -15.00 -32.30
CA VAL A 24 14.42 -14.82 -32.32
C VAL A 24 14.11 -13.39 -31.88
N VAL A 25 13.33 -12.69 -32.68
CA VAL A 25 12.79 -11.37 -32.39
C VAL A 25 11.33 -11.56 -31.97
N LEU A 26 11.02 -11.16 -30.74
CA LEU A 26 9.66 -11.12 -30.23
C LEU A 26 9.09 -9.72 -30.44
N CYS A 27 7.92 -9.66 -31.06
CA CYS A 27 7.25 -8.40 -31.35
C CYS A 27 6.00 -8.26 -30.48
N TYR A 28 5.97 -7.20 -29.69
CA TYR A 28 4.89 -6.89 -28.76
C TYR A 28 3.96 -5.81 -29.34
N PRO A 29 2.74 -5.66 -28.79
CA PRO A 29 1.91 -4.49 -29.07
C PRO A 29 2.68 -3.21 -28.74
N ASP A 30 2.43 -2.17 -29.52
CA ASP A 30 3.03 -0.86 -29.31
C ASP A 30 2.68 -0.31 -27.92
N PHE A 31 3.66 0.31 -27.25
CA PHE A 31 3.55 0.92 -25.93
C PHE A 31 4.43 2.17 -25.84
N ASP A 32 4.06 3.11 -24.97
CA ASP A 32 4.68 4.44 -25.00
C ASP A 32 6.12 4.44 -24.52
N GLN A 33 6.38 3.88 -23.33
CA GLN A 33 7.72 3.92 -22.74
C GLN A 33 7.96 2.83 -21.69
N PRO A 34 9.20 2.31 -21.58
CA PRO A 34 9.64 1.46 -20.47
C PRO A 34 9.59 2.19 -19.12
N VAL A 35 9.21 1.47 -18.06
CA VAL A 35 9.19 2.04 -16.70
C VAL A 35 10.58 2.49 -16.26
N LYS A 36 11.64 1.77 -16.63
CA LYS A 36 13.03 2.16 -16.31
C LYS A 36 13.40 3.58 -16.78
N ASP A 37 12.83 4.03 -17.89
CA ASP A 37 13.13 5.33 -18.50
C ASP A 37 12.17 6.42 -18.00
N TRP A 38 10.97 6.01 -17.59
CA TRP A 38 9.92 6.87 -17.08
C TRP A 38 10.07 7.18 -15.59
N LEU A 39 10.36 6.17 -14.77
CA LEU A 39 10.38 6.24 -13.31
C LEU A 39 11.37 7.27 -12.76
N PRO A 40 12.62 7.40 -13.28
CA PRO A 40 13.55 8.42 -12.79
C PRO A 40 13.09 9.87 -13.01
N LYS A 41 12.16 10.10 -13.94
CA LYS A 41 11.57 11.43 -14.21
C LYS A 41 10.40 11.75 -13.27
N HIS A 42 9.91 10.75 -12.54
CA HIS A 42 8.74 10.82 -11.67
C HIS A 42 9.07 10.33 -10.26
N LYS A 43 10.25 10.72 -9.76
CA LYS A 43 10.74 10.32 -8.43
C LYS A 43 9.73 10.68 -7.36
N VAL A 44 9.56 9.75 -6.42
CA VAL A 44 8.77 9.94 -5.21
C VAL A 44 9.53 10.90 -4.29
N ALA A 45 8.89 11.97 -3.85
CA ALA A 45 9.48 12.78 -2.80
C ALA A 45 9.37 12.04 -1.47
N ALA A 46 10.48 11.94 -0.72
CA ALA A 46 10.49 11.32 0.61
C ALA A 46 9.49 11.96 1.60
N ALA A 47 9.02 13.17 1.32
CA ALA A 47 8.02 13.89 2.12
C ALA A 47 6.56 13.45 1.84
N GLU A 48 6.31 12.57 0.86
CA GLU A 48 4.97 12.05 0.62
C GLU A 48 4.60 10.98 1.65
N HIS A 49 3.40 11.09 2.23
CA HIS A 49 2.90 10.16 3.25
C HIS A 49 1.99 9.07 2.69
N THR A 50 1.84 9.04 1.37
CA THR A 50 0.96 8.13 0.64
C THR A 50 1.72 7.57 -0.53
N LEU A 51 1.50 6.28 -0.82
CA LEU A 51 2.13 5.65 -1.97
C LEU A 51 1.70 6.37 -3.25
N PRO A 52 2.63 6.79 -4.12
CA PRO A 52 2.29 7.41 -5.38
C PRO A 52 1.42 6.51 -6.25
N THR A 53 0.51 7.11 -7.00
CA THR A 53 -0.47 6.38 -7.81
C THR A 53 0.17 5.39 -8.76
N ILE A 54 1.33 5.71 -9.34
CA ILE A 54 2.05 4.81 -10.24
C ILE A 54 2.50 3.53 -9.52
N TRP A 55 3.08 3.65 -8.32
CA TRP A 55 3.53 2.51 -7.56
C TRP A 55 2.36 1.68 -7.03
N ASN A 56 1.27 2.34 -6.64
CA ASN A 56 0.04 1.65 -6.28
C ASN A 56 -0.49 0.84 -7.48
N SER A 57 -0.54 1.44 -8.67
CA SER A 57 -0.91 0.75 -9.91
C SER A 57 0.02 -0.42 -10.22
N LEU A 58 1.35 -0.25 -10.08
CA LEU A 58 2.32 -1.34 -10.29
C LEU A 58 2.03 -2.53 -9.39
N ILE A 59 1.92 -2.27 -8.07
CA ILE A 59 1.70 -3.32 -7.08
C ILE A 59 0.37 -4.01 -7.35
N ARG A 60 -0.70 -3.26 -7.64
CA ARG A 60 -2.01 -3.83 -8.01
C ARG A 60 -1.93 -4.69 -9.27
N THR A 61 -1.29 -4.21 -10.32
CA THR A 61 -1.04 -5.00 -11.54
C THR A 61 -0.35 -6.32 -11.20
N VAL A 62 0.67 -6.34 -10.35
CA VAL A 62 1.30 -7.61 -9.96
C VAL A 62 0.31 -8.49 -9.17
N LEU A 63 -0.34 -7.96 -8.12
CA LEU A 63 -1.27 -8.71 -7.27
C LEU A 63 -2.49 -9.26 -8.04
N ASP A 64 -2.96 -8.55 -9.05
CA ASP A 64 -4.10 -9.01 -9.88
C ASP A 64 -3.71 -10.19 -10.76
N ASN A 65 -2.44 -10.28 -11.18
CA ASN A 65 -1.97 -11.30 -12.11
C ASN A 65 -1.28 -12.51 -11.47
N ILE A 66 -0.98 -12.50 -10.17
CA ILE A 66 -0.35 -13.64 -9.47
C ILE A 66 -1.25 -14.88 -9.36
N THR A 67 -2.53 -14.79 -9.71
CA THR A 67 -3.42 -15.96 -9.83
C THR A 67 -3.30 -16.68 -11.17
N ASP A 68 -2.63 -16.07 -12.16
CA ASP A 68 -2.40 -16.68 -13.46
C ASP A 68 -1.05 -17.41 -13.46
N THR A 69 -1.09 -18.75 -13.53
CA THR A 69 0.09 -19.60 -13.58
C THR A 69 1.03 -19.24 -14.73
N LYS A 70 0.51 -18.79 -15.87
CA LYS A 70 1.32 -18.35 -17.01
C LYS A 70 2.08 -17.06 -16.68
N VAL A 71 1.43 -16.12 -15.99
CA VAL A 71 2.08 -14.89 -15.55
C VAL A 71 3.14 -15.18 -14.49
N LEU A 72 2.86 -16.07 -13.54
CA LEU A 72 3.84 -16.48 -12.53
C LEU A 72 5.11 -17.08 -13.15
N LYS A 73 4.94 -17.92 -14.18
CA LYS A 73 6.05 -18.59 -14.88
C LYS A 73 6.84 -17.64 -15.78
N LEU A 74 6.16 -16.80 -16.56
CA LEU A 74 6.79 -15.97 -17.60
C LEU A 74 7.12 -14.54 -17.14
N GLY A 75 6.60 -14.14 -15.97
CA GLY A 75 6.83 -12.85 -15.36
C GLY A 75 8.21 -12.75 -14.72
N ARG A 76 8.94 -11.71 -15.12
CA ARG A 76 10.20 -11.29 -14.50
C ARG A 76 9.92 -10.14 -13.54
N PHE A 77 9.31 -10.46 -12.39
CA PHE A 77 8.85 -9.48 -11.38
C PHE A 77 9.99 -8.69 -10.72
N GLU A 78 11.20 -9.23 -10.77
CA GLU A 78 12.44 -8.63 -10.28
C GLU A 78 13.01 -7.55 -11.21
N ASP A 79 12.66 -7.58 -12.51
CA ASP A 79 13.29 -6.75 -13.55
C ASP A 79 12.38 -5.59 -13.95
N ILE A 80 12.85 -4.36 -13.68
CA ILE A 80 12.17 -3.12 -14.06
C ILE A 80 11.87 -3.01 -15.56
N SER A 81 12.66 -3.67 -16.40
CA SER A 81 12.48 -3.69 -17.86
C SER A 81 11.23 -4.47 -18.29
N SER A 82 10.68 -5.28 -17.39
CA SER A 82 9.44 -6.03 -17.60
C SER A 82 8.20 -5.18 -17.39
N TYR A 83 8.34 -3.93 -16.97
CA TYR A 83 7.23 -3.04 -16.73
C TYR A 83 7.24 -1.91 -17.74
N ILE A 84 6.06 -1.60 -18.26
CA ILE A 84 5.87 -0.51 -19.22
C ILE A 84 4.70 0.37 -18.81
N TRP A 85 4.76 1.62 -19.23
CA TRP A 85 3.68 2.58 -19.09
C TRP A 85 2.90 2.67 -20.40
N ASP A 86 1.58 2.49 -20.32
CA ASP A 86 0.65 2.70 -21.43
C ASP A 86 -0.25 3.91 -21.10
N SER A 87 0.08 5.06 -21.67
CA SER A 87 -0.61 6.34 -21.51
C SER A 87 -2.06 6.30 -21.97
N ARG A 88 -2.41 5.40 -22.90
CA ARG A 88 -3.80 5.23 -23.38
C ARG A 88 -4.70 4.67 -22.28
N SER A 89 -4.21 3.66 -21.57
CA SER A 89 -4.92 3.08 -20.42
C SER A 89 -4.59 3.79 -19.09
N LYS A 90 -3.53 4.61 -19.07
CA LYS A 90 -2.97 5.25 -17.87
C LYS A 90 -2.61 4.24 -16.79
N GLU A 91 -2.13 3.07 -17.22
CA GLU A 91 -1.79 1.96 -16.35
C GLU A 91 -0.39 1.45 -16.65
N LEU A 92 0.20 0.86 -15.61
CA LEU A 92 1.37 0.03 -15.77
C LEU A 92 0.98 -1.37 -16.21
N LYS A 93 1.79 -1.94 -17.10
CA LYS A 93 1.59 -3.29 -17.62
C LYS A 93 2.87 -4.10 -17.49
N LEU A 94 2.69 -5.39 -17.22
CA LEU A 94 3.77 -6.38 -17.15
C LEU A 94 3.96 -7.03 -18.52
N ILE A 95 5.17 -6.99 -19.06
CA ILE A 95 5.56 -7.74 -20.27
C ILE A 95 5.91 -9.17 -19.86
N LEU A 96 5.31 -10.16 -20.52
CA LEU A 96 5.72 -11.56 -20.38
C LEU A 96 6.81 -11.89 -21.39
N PHE A 97 7.88 -12.49 -20.91
CA PHE A 97 8.96 -13.00 -21.75
C PHE A 97 8.82 -14.52 -21.86
N PRO A 98 8.45 -15.07 -23.04
CA PRO A 98 8.19 -16.50 -23.23
C PRO A 98 9.48 -17.36 -23.24
N LEU A 99 10.64 -16.78 -22.93
CA LEU A 99 11.95 -17.41 -23.07
C LEU A 99 12.65 -17.37 -21.73
N GLU A 100 12.36 -18.36 -20.89
CA GLU A 100 13.22 -19.00 -19.89
C GLU A 100 12.33 -19.86 -18.99
N GLU A 101 12.32 -21.15 -19.30
CA GLU A 101 11.63 -22.20 -18.54
C GLU A 101 12.57 -22.87 -17.53
N ASN A 102 13.59 -22.14 -17.06
CA ASN A 102 14.43 -22.65 -15.99
C ASN A 102 13.61 -22.51 -14.70
N GLU A 103 13.50 -23.62 -13.97
CA GLU A 103 12.94 -23.69 -12.62
C GLU A 103 13.51 -22.52 -11.81
N ARG A 104 12.71 -21.48 -11.63
CA ARG A 104 13.11 -20.36 -10.76
C ARG A 104 12.81 -20.85 -9.34
N ASP A 105 13.87 -21.18 -8.62
CA ASP A 105 13.78 -21.67 -7.24
C ASP A 105 13.06 -20.66 -6.31
N ASP A 106 13.11 -19.37 -6.64
CA ASP A 106 12.48 -18.31 -5.87
C ASP A 106 11.03 -18.03 -6.28
N SER A 107 10.15 -17.98 -5.27
CA SER A 107 8.76 -17.57 -5.42
C SER A 107 8.65 -16.17 -6.06
N TYR A 108 7.55 -15.91 -6.77
CA TYR A 108 7.27 -14.56 -7.31
C TYR A 108 7.31 -13.49 -6.21
N SER A 109 6.91 -13.85 -4.98
CA SER A 109 6.79 -12.93 -3.86
C SER A 109 8.15 -12.43 -3.40
N THR A 110 9.16 -13.30 -3.30
CA THR A 110 10.55 -12.94 -3.00
C THR A 110 11.16 -12.07 -4.11
N ARG A 111 10.91 -12.43 -5.37
CA ARG A 111 11.39 -11.66 -6.53
C ARG A 111 10.79 -10.25 -6.57
N PHE A 112 9.49 -10.14 -6.31
CA PHE A 112 8.81 -8.85 -6.28
C PHE A 112 9.16 -8.00 -5.06
N ALA A 113 9.34 -8.63 -3.88
CA ALA A 113 9.86 -7.96 -2.69
C ALA A 113 11.23 -7.33 -2.95
N SER A 114 12.13 -8.07 -3.60
CA SER A 114 13.46 -7.59 -4.00
C SER A 114 13.38 -6.39 -4.95
N PHE A 115 12.47 -6.43 -5.91
CA PHE A 115 12.20 -5.31 -6.81
C PHE A 115 11.75 -4.05 -6.05
N LEU A 116 10.81 -4.19 -5.11
CA LEU A 116 10.31 -3.06 -4.30
C LEU A 116 11.40 -2.49 -3.40
N ARG A 117 12.27 -3.33 -2.82
CA ARG A 117 13.43 -2.85 -2.05
C ARG A 117 14.33 -1.96 -2.89
N LEU A 118 14.77 -2.48 -4.04
CA LEU A 118 15.73 -1.82 -4.90
C LEU A 118 15.21 -0.53 -5.54
N ASN A 119 13.94 -0.51 -5.95
CA ASN A 119 13.41 0.57 -6.80
C ASN A 119 12.49 1.55 -6.07
N LEU A 120 11.98 1.21 -4.88
CA LEU A 120 11.07 2.06 -4.12
C LEU A 120 11.55 2.32 -2.69
N TYR A 121 11.85 1.28 -1.91
CA TYR A 121 12.16 1.43 -0.48
C TYR A 121 13.36 2.32 -0.22
N ASP A 122 14.44 2.17 -0.99
CA ASP A 122 15.66 2.97 -0.87
C ASP A 122 15.43 4.48 -1.12
N HIS A 123 14.31 4.84 -1.75
CA HIS A 123 13.94 6.23 -2.05
C HIS A 123 12.75 6.73 -1.22
N TRP A 124 11.97 5.81 -0.66
CA TRP A 124 10.78 6.10 0.12
C TRP A 124 10.64 5.08 1.28
N PRO A 125 11.51 5.16 2.30
CA PRO A 125 11.45 4.27 3.45
C PRO A 125 10.20 4.62 4.27
N HIS A 126 9.18 3.76 4.19
CA HIS A 126 7.90 3.99 4.84
C HIS A 126 7.46 2.74 5.62
N PRO A 127 6.90 2.87 6.85
CA PRO A 127 6.47 1.72 7.66
C PRO A 127 5.49 0.79 6.93
N ASP A 128 4.53 1.37 6.20
CA ASP A 128 3.57 0.58 5.40
C ASP A 128 4.28 -0.20 4.27
N LEU A 129 5.36 0.33 3.69
CA LEU A 129 6.09 -0.37 2.64
C LEU A 129 6.94 -1.50 3.20
N ASP A 130 7.66 -1.24 4.29
CA ASP A 130 8.45 -2.26 4.99
C ASP A 130 7.57 -3.44 5.41
N SER A 131 6.42 -3.17 6.05
CA SER A 131 5.50 -4.23 6.45
C SER A 131 4.87 -4.97 5.27
N PHE A 132 4.67 -4.31 4.13
CA PHE A 132 4.18 -4.97 2.92
C PHE A 132 5.24 -5.88 2.30
N ILE A 133 6.49 -5.44 2.25
CA ILE A 133 7.63 -6.25 1.78
C ILE A 133 7.82 -7.46 2.69
N GLN A 134 7.78 -7.29 4.01
CA GLN A 134 7.84 -8.41 4.96
C GLN A 134 6.68 -9.40 4.75
N ALA A 135 5.46 -8.89 4.51
CA ALA A 135 4.31 -9.74 4.20
C ALA A 135 4.53 -10.55 2.92
N LEU A 136 5.07 -9.93 1.85
CA LEU A 136 5.44 -10.63 0.61
C LEU A 136 6.47 -11.73 0.86
N GLU A 137 7.53 -11.44 1.62
CA GLU A 137 8.61 -12.41 1.88
C GLU A 137 8.16 -13.57 2.77
N SER A 138 7.22 -13.32 3.67
CA SER A 138 6.59 -14.36 4.49
C SER A 138 5.55 -15.17 3.74
N ALA A 139 5.17 -14.77 2.52
CA ALA A 139 4.12 -15.43 1.75
C ALA A 139 4.62 -16.75 1.16
N GLN A 140 4.42 -17.84 1.91
CA GLN A 140 4.65 -19.21 1.42
C GLN A 140 3.36 -19.89 0.91
N ASP A 141 2.16 -19.37 1.25
CA ASP A 141 0.86 -19.95 0.87
C ASP A 141 -0.14 -18.93 0.27
N ASP A 142 -1.04 -19.42 -0.58
CA ASP A 142 -2.12 -18.70 -1.33
C ASP A 142 -3.10 -17.81 -0.50
N PRO A 143 -3.40 -18.06 0.80
CA PRO A 143 -4.32 -17.22 1.58
C PRO A 143 -3.86 -15.76 1.74
N LEU A 144 -2.58 -15.46 1.52
CA LEU A 144 -2.00 -14.12 1.68
C LEU A 144 -2.41 -13.11 0.61
N LYS A 145 -2.92 -13.54 -0.56
CA LYS A 145 -3.36 -12.59 -1.60
C LYS A 145 -4.44 -11.64 -1.06
N LEU A 146 -5.40 -12.15 -0.29
CA LEU A 146 -6.46 -11.34 0.34
C LEU A 146 -5.91 -10.34 1.37
N GLN A 147 -4.86 -10.72 2.11
CA GLN A 147 -4.23 -9.82 3.08
C GLN A 147 -3.38 -8.75 2.39
N LEU A 148 -2.70 -9.08 1.29
CA LEU A 148 -1.90 -8.12 0.54
C LEU A 148 -2.79 -7.08 -0.17
N ILE A 149 -3.91 -7.50 -0.78
CA ILE A 149 -4.82 -6.55 -1.46
C ILE A 149 -5.51 -5.57 -0.51
N THR A 150 -5.69 -5.95 0.75
CA THR A 150 -6.28 -5.11 1.81
C THR A 150 -5.24 -4.36 2.64
N HIS A 151 -3.95 -4.47 2.28
CA HIS A 151 -2.87 -3.88 3.05
C HIS A 151 -2.92 -2.34 2.99
N PRO A 152 -2.70 -1.62 4.11
CA PRO A 152 -2.80 -0.16 4.16
C PRO A 152 -1.88 0.64 3.23
N LEU A 153 -0.89 -0.04 2.64
CA LEU A 153 -0.01 0.54 1.62
C LEU A 153 -0.78 0.88 0.34
N ILE A 154 -1.66 -0.02 -0.11
CA ILE A 154 -2.32 0.07 -1.42
C ILE A 154 -3.82 0.33 -1.34
N GLU A 155 -4.43 0.09 -0.18
CA GLU A 155 -5.85 0.32 0.08
C GLU A 155 -6.25 1.79 -0.14
N ASP A 156 -7.49 2.02 -0.59
CA ASP A 156 -7.99 3.38 -0.79
C ASP A 156 -8.21 4.10 0.54
N MET A 157 -8.13 5.43 0.51
CA MET A 157 -8.22 6.22 1.72
C MET A 157 -9.60 6.14 2.39
N ASP A 158 -10.67 5.93 1.63
CA ASP A 158 -12.03 5.81 2.20
C ASP A 158 -12.18 4.48 2.93
N ALA A 159 -11.70 3.38 2.37
CA ALA A 159 -11.64 2.06 3.00
C ALA A 159 -10.77 2.08 4.26
N LEU A 160 -9.64 2.77 4.24
CA LEU A 160 -8.83 2.99 5.46
C LEU A 160 -9.57 3.80 6.53
N SER A 161 -10.38 4.78 6.13
CA SER A 161 -11.26 5.51 7.07
C SER A 161 -12.37 4.61 7.62
N VAL A 162 -12.88 3.67 6.83
CA VAL A 162 -13.81 2.64 7.29
C VAL A 162 -13.13 1.72 8.31
N LEU A 163 -11.95 1.19 8.01
CA LEU A 163 -11.16 0.33 8.90
C LEU A 163 -11.00 0.95 10.29
N ILE A 164 -10.52 2.20 10.35
CA ILE A 164 -10.34 2.92 11.62
C ILE A 164 -11.66 2.98 12.42
N ARG A 165 -12.77 3.29 11.75
CA ARG A 165 -14.08 3.43 12.40
C ARG A 165 -14.66 2.08 12.85
N THR A 166 -14.53 1.03 12.04
CA THR A 166 -15.05 -0.30 12.38
C THR A 166 -14.27 -0.93 13.51
N THR A 167 -12.95 -0.83 13.48
CA THR A 167 -12.09 -1.31 14.58
C THR A 167 -12.34 -0.52 15.85
N TRP A 168 -12.57 0.80 15.78
CA TRP A 168 -12.94 1.58 16.97
C TRP A 168 -14.27 1.14 17.59
N ARG A 169 -15.26 0.71 16.80
CA ARG A 169 -16.56 0.26 17.35
C ARG A 169 -16.41 -0.94 18.28
N LEU A 170 -15.39 -1.77 18.06
CA LEU A 170 -15.07 -2.91 18.92
C LEU A 170 -14.47 -2.50 20.27
N LEU A 171 -14.00 -1.25 20.42
CA LEU A 171 -13.40 -0.74 21.66
C LEU A 171 -14.40 -0.37 22.75
N LYS A 172 -15.71 -0.38 22.48
CA LYS A 172 -16.70 0.06 23.48
C LYS A 172 -16.76 -0.86 24.69
N ASP A 173 -16.49 -2.15 24.50
CA ASP A 173 -16.60 -3.19 25.53
C ASP A 173 -15.41 -4.16 25.42
N LEU A 174 -14.18 -3.67 25.58
CA LEU A 174 -12.99 -4.51 25.48
C LEU A 174 -12.85 -5.46 26.67
N THR A 175 -12.53 -6.72 26.36
CA THR A 175 -11.98 -7.65 27.35
C THR A 175 -10.55 -7.24 27.74
N SER A 176 -10.07 -7.72 28.89
CA SER A 176 -8.68 -7.51 29.32
C SER A 176 -7.66 -8.03 28.31
N LEU A 177 -7.98 -9.12 27.60
CA LEU A 177 -7.14 -9.68 26.54
C LEU A 177 -7.06 -8.74 25.32
N GLN A 178 -8.19 -8.16 24.89
CA GLN A 178 -8.20 -7.22 23.77
C GLN A 178 -7.52 -5.89 24.13
N GLN A 179 -7.67 -5.41 25.36
CA GLN A 179 -6.94 -4.24 25.85
C GLN A 179 -5.41 -4.49 25.82
N SER A 180 -4.95 -5.63 26.35
CA SER A 180 -3.53 -6.02 26.30
C SER A 180 -3.01 -6.13 24.87
N THR A 181 -3.80 -6.71 23.97
CA THR A 181 -3.46 -6.84 22.54
C THR A 181 -3.33 -5.48 21.87
N MET A 182 -4.24 -4.54 22.18
CA MET A 182 -4.18 -3.17 21.69
C MET A 182 -2.93 -2.45 22.19
N ASP A 183 -2.66 -2.50 23.50
CA ASP A 183 -1.52 -1.81 24.10
C ASP A 183 -0.18 -2.36 23.59
N ALA A 184 -0.10 -3.66 23.28
CA ALA A 184 1.06 -4.28 22.67
C ALA A 184 1.25 -3.91 21.18
N THR A 185 0.16 -3.65 20.45
CA THR A 185 0.21 -3.39 19.00
C THR A 185 0.34 -1.90 18.67
N ILE A 186 -0.35 -1.04 19.41
CA ILE A 186 -0.34 0.41 19.23
C ILE A 186 0.65 1.02 20.22
N ASP A 187 1.91 1.15 19.78
CA ASP A 187 2.94 1.85 20.54
C ASP A 187 2.71 3.36 20.53
N HIS A 188 1.83 3.83 21.42
CA HIS A 188 1.50 5.24 21.59
C HIS A 188 2.69 6.11 22.02
N THR A 189 3.80 5.52 22.48
CA THR A 189 5.00 6.25 22.92
C THR A 189 5.91 6.64 21.75
N LYS A 190 5.86 5.88 20.66
CA LYS A 190 6.56 6.16 19.40
C LYS A 190 6.22 7.54 18.82
N TRP A 191 4.97 7.96 18.99
CA TRP A 191 4.49 9.25 18.48
C TRP A 191 4.54 10.30 19.59
N GLY A 192 5.38 11.33 19.41
CA GLY A 192 5.63 12.34 20.44
C GLY A 192 7.03 12.29 21.05
N ASN A 193 8.03 11.76 20.33
CA ASN A 193 9.43 11.67 20.76
C ASN A 193 9.59 11.04 22.16
N ASN A 194 8.87 9.94 22.43
CA ASN A 194 8.87 9.24 23.71
C ASN A 194 8.34 10.04 24.91
N LYS A 195 7.59 11.13 24.68
CA LYS A 195 6.97 11.92 25.76
C LYS A 195 5.46 11.74 25.81
N SER A 196 4.77 12.24 24.79
CA SER A 196 3.31 12.12 24.67
C SER A 196 2.88 12.52 23.27
N TRP A 197 2.01 11.72 22.66
CA TRP A 197 1.38 12.07 21.39
C TRP A 197 0.44 13.29 21.53
N GLN A 198 0.04 13.66 22.75
CA GLN A 198 -0.80 14.82 23.04
C GLN A 198 0.00 16.13 23.08
N GLY A 199 1.31 16.07 23.34
CA GLY A 199 2.19 17.24 23.42
C GLY A 199 2.74 17.72 22.08
N PHE A 200 2.31 17.11 20.96
CA PHE A 200 2.80 17.42 19.63
C PHE A 200 2.07 18.62 19.03
N GLN A 201 2.81 19.59 18.50
CA GLN A 201 2.22 20.66 17.69
C GLN A 201 1.99 20.14 16.28
N TYR A 202 0.71 19.92 15.93
CA TYR A 202 0.33 19.45 14.61
C TYR A 202 0.39 20.57 13.58
N PHE A 203 0.57 20.17 12.31
CA PHE A 203 0.66 21.09 11.17
C PHE A 203 -0.65 21.84 10.85
N ASP A 204 -1.77 21.42 11.46
CA ASP A 204 -3.10 21.96 11.22
C ASP A 204 -3.69 22.46 12.55
N ASP A 205 -4.12 23.72 12.58
CA ASP A 205 -4.68 24.37 13.77
C ASP A 205 -5.96 23.69 14.26
N VAL A 206 -6.73 23.06 13.36
CA VAL A 206 -7.92 22.28 13.75
C VAL A 206 -7.51 21.08 14.59
N LEU A 207 -6.40 20.41 14.26
CA LEU A 207 -5.89 19.28 15.05
C LEU A 207 -5.44 19.74 16.44
N ASN A 208 -4.72 20.87 16.52
CA ASN A 208 -4.31 21.47 17.78
C ASN A 208 -5.52 21.87 18.64
N SER A 209 -6.57 22.42 18.03
CA SER A 209 -7.83 22.73 18.71
C SER A 209 -8.57 21.48 19.19
N MET A 210 -8.58 20.39 18.39
CA MET A 210 -9.19 19.12 18.76
C MET A 210 -8.46 18.42 19.91
N LEU A 211 -7.14 18.62 20.05
CA LEU A 211 -6.40 18.19 21.24
C LEU A 211 -6.76 19.01 22.47
N GLY A 212 -6.71 20.35 22.36
CA GLY A 212 -6.90 21.25 23.50
C GLY A 212 -8.30 21.18 24.16
N GLY A 213 -9.32 20.73 23.41
CA GLY A 213 -10.69 20.63 23.88
C GLY A 213 -11.07 19.31 24.60
N SER A 214 -10.20 18.30 24.63
CA SER A 214 -10.57 16.96 25.10
C SER A 214 -9.72 16.47 26.27
N ARG A 215 -10.34 15.80 27.25
CA ARG A 215 -9.62 14.99 28.25
C ARG A 215 -9.48 13.56 27.72
N ARG A 216 -8.49 13.30 26.87
CA ARG A 216 -8.13 11.95 26.43
C ARG A 216 -7.04 11.39 27.34
N SER A 217 -7.06 10.09 27.60
CA SER A 217 -5.96 9.38 28.25
C SER A 217 -4.71 9.44 27.35
N ASN A 218 -3.51 9.49 27.95
CA ASN A 218 -2.25 9.46 27.22
C ASN A 218 -1.77 8.01 27.02
N ASP A 219 -2.60 7.19 26.37
CA ASP A 219 -2.37 5.77 26.12
C ASP A 219 -2.83 5.40 24.69
N ALA A 220 -2.79 4.11 24.34
CA ALA A 220 -3.22 3.61 23.03
C ALA A 220 -4.71 3.88 22.76
N ALA A 221 -5.57 3.70 23.77
CA ALA A 221 -7.01 3.94 23.65
C ALA A 221 -7.31 5.41 23.36
N GLY A 222 -6.64 6.33 24.07
CA GLY A 222 -6.77 7.77 23.85
C GLY A 222 -6.28 8.21 22.48
N LEU A 223 -5.15 7.65 22.00
CA LEU A 223 -4.61 7.93 20.67
C LEU A 223 -5.57 7.45 19.58
N PHE A 224 -6.10 6.24 19.71
CA PHE A 224 -7.06 5.70 18.76
C PHE A 224 -8.37 6.51 18.78
N CYS A 225 -8.81 6.97 19.97
CA CYS A 225 -9.98 7.85 20.10
C CYS A 225 -9.78 9.14 19.28
N PHE A 226 -8.62 9.78 19.44
CA PHE A 226 -8.27 10.99 18.71
C PHE A 226 -8.30 10.76 17.20
N VAL A 227 -7.71 9.67 16.72
CA VAL A 227 -7.64 9.35 15.29
C VAL A 227 -9.02 9.07 14.70
N LYS A 228 -9.89 8.36 15.43
CA LYS A 228 -11.29 8.17 15.04
C LYS A 228 -12.05 9.49 14.98
N GLU A 229 -11.81 10.41 15.91
CA GLU A 229 -12.41 11.74 15.90
C GLU A 229 -11.90 12.60 14.74
N VAL A 230 -10.61 12.51 14.38
CA VAL A 230 -10.07 13.13 13.16
C VAL A 230 -10.81 12.60 11.93
N CYS A 231 -10.99 11.28 11.81
CA CYS A 231 -11.77 10.69 10.72
C CYS A 231 -13.20 11.24 10.66
N ALA A 232 -13.92 11.24 11.79
CA ALA A 232 -15.29 11.75 11.84
C ALA A 232 -15.37 13.25 11.49
N HIS A 233 -14.56 14.06 12.17
CA HIS A 233 -14.57 15.51 12.05
C HIS A 233 -14.20 15.96 10.63
N TYR A 234 -13.14 15.40 10.04
CA TYR A 234 -12.73 15.78 8.68
C TYR A 234 -13.64 15.21 7.61
N THR A 235 -14.26 14.04 7.80
CA THR A 235 -15.26 13.52 6.85
C THR A 235 -16.53 14.38 6.84
N GLU A 236 -17.04 14.75 8.02
CA GLU A 236 -18.24 15.59 8.15
C GLU A 236 -17.99 17.02 7.66
N ASN A 237 -16.82 17.58 7.96
CA ASN A 237 -16.46 18.94 7.52
C ASN A 237 -15.94 19.02 6.08
N HIS A 238 -15.45 17.93 5.49
CA HIS A 238 -15.17 17.86 4.05
C HIS A 238 -16.45 18.09 3.24
N ARG A 239 -17.59 17.55 3.70
CA ARG A 239 -18.90 17.76 3.07
C ARG A 239 -19.44 19.19 3.22
N LYS A 240 -18.99 19.92 4.25
CA LYS A 240 -19.51 21.26 4.61
C LYS A 240 -18.52 22.42 4.39
N ARG A 241 -17.26 22.17 3.98
CA ARG A 241 -16.20 23.16 3.63
C ARG A 241 -15.82 24.23 4.68
N TYR A 242 -16.47 24.34 5.84
CA TYR A 242 -16.20 25.42 6.80
C TYR A 242 -14.87 25.29 7.55
N LEU A 243 -14.43 24.06 7.87
CA LEU A 243 -13.23 23.79 8.69
C LEU A 243 -12.12 23.03 7.94
N ASN A 244 -12.47 22.20 6.94
CA ASN A 244 -11.49 21.58 6.05
C ASN A 244 -11.24 22.46 4.82
N ARG A 245 -10.75 23.69 5.03
CA ARG A 245 -10.53 24.66 3.94
C ARG A 245 -9.51 24.18 2.91
N ARG A 246 -8.62 23.29 3.31
CA ARG A 246 -7.56 22.71 2.47
C ARG A 246 -7.97 21.41 1.77
N GLY A 247 -9.16 20.88 2.06
CA GLY A 247 -9.66 19.65 1.42
C GLY A 247 -8.86 18.40 1.75
N TYR A 248 -8.16 18.35 2.89
CA TYR A 248 -7.37 17.19 3.27
C TYR A 248 -8.24 15.98 3.57
N HIS A 249 -7.86 14.82 3.05
CA HIS A 249 -8.46 13.56 3.43
C HIS A 249 -8.00 13.15 4.83
N PRO A 250 -8.88 12.68 5.74
CA PRO A 250 -8.51 12.31 7.12
C PRO A 250 -7.36 11.30 7.20
N VAL A 251 -7.37 10.28 6.34
CA VAL A 251 -6.29 9.28 6.30
C VAL A 251 -4.94 9.89 5.92
N TRP A 252 -4.89 10.87 5.03
CA TRP A 252 -3.65 11.56 4.71
C TRP A 252 -3.10 12.31 5.93
N ILE A 253 -3.97 12.96 6.68
CA ILE A 253 -3.61 13.64 7.93
C ILE A 253 -3.03 12.64 8.94
N ILE A 254 -3.68 11.49 9.11
CA ILE A 254 -3.24 10.46 10.06
C ILE A 254 -1.91 9.86 9.62
N LYS A 255 -1.72 9.53 8.34
CA LYS A 255 -0.43 9.02 7.83
C LYS A 255 0.70 10.03 8.01
N LYS A 256 0.39 11.33 7.90
CA LYS A 256 1.33 12.42 8.14
C LYS A 256 1.71 12.59 9.62
N CYS A 257 0.72 12.62 10.51
CA CYS A 257 0.94 12.84 11.95
C CYS A 257 1.45 11.58 12.67
N PHE A 258 0.99 10.41 12.24
CA PHE A 258 1.24 9.12 12.88
C PHE A 258 1.62 8.06 11.84
N PRO A 259 2.81 8.16 11.20
CA PRO A 259 3.26 7.16 10.24
C PRO A 259 3.25 5.75 10.87
N GLY A 260 2.60 4.80 10.20
CA GLY A 260 2.45 3.41 10.66
C GLY A 260 1.32 3.15 11.67
N LEU A 261 0.57 4.16 12.13
CA LEU A 261 -0.55 3.91 13.05
C LEU A 261 -1.70 3.15 12.37
N ILE A 262 -2.03 3.50 11.12
CA ILE A 262 -3.07 2.78 10.37
C ILE A 262 -2.65 1.33 10.14
N LEU A 263 -1.36 1.07 9.92
CA LEU A 263 -0.80 -0.26 9.86
C LEU A 263 -0.95 -1.02 11.20
N ALA A 264 -0.71 -0.38 12.33
CA ALA A 264 -0.95 -1.00 13.64
C ALA A 264 -2.43 -1.36 13.84
N ILE A 265 -3.35 -0.46 13.47
CA ILE A 265 -4.79 -0.73 13.49
C ILE A 265 -5.14 -1.89 12.57
N TYR A 266 -4.58 -1.95 11.36
CA TYR A 266 -4.76 -3.07 10.45
C TYR A 266 -4.29 -4.40 11.07
N LYS A 267 -3.10 -4.43 11.69
CA LYS A 267 -2.57 -5.61 12.38
C LYS A 267 -3.47 -6.11 13.50
N LEU A 268 -4.14 -5.22 14.24
CA LEU A 268 -5.17 -5.63 15.21
C LEU A 268 -6.28 -6.45 14.56
N ASN A 269 -6.75 -6.07 13.38
CA ASN A 269 -7.81 -6.81 12.68
C ASN A 269 -7.34 -8.13 12.07
N LEU A 270 -6.02 -8.40 12.08
CA LEU A 270 -5.47 -9.71 11.75
C LEU A 270 -5.24 -10.58 12.99
N ASP A 271 -5.22 -10.00 14.20
CA ASP A 271 -4.94 -10.73 15.43
C ASP A 271 -6.17 -11.53 15.89
N PRO A 272 -6.08 -12.87 16.04
CA PRO A 272 -7.20 -13.68 16.51
C PRO A 272 -7.69 -13.30 17.91
N ASN A 273 -6.82 -12.80 18.80
CA ASN A 273 -7.19 -12.39 20.15
C ASN A 273 -7.97 -11.08 20.16
N TRP A 274 -7.75 -10.24 19.15
CA TRP A 274 -8.56 -9.04 18.93
C TRP A 274 -9.97 -9.39 18.47
N LEU A 275 -10.09 -10.38 17.56
CA LEU A 275 -11.34 -10.80 16.93
C LEU A 275 -12.21 -11.72 17.81
N LYS A 276 -11.67 -12.30 18.88
CA LYS A 276 -12.42 -13.10 19.86
C LYS A 276 -13.22 -12.17 20.77
N SER A 277 -14.54 -12.10 20.54
CA SER A 277 -15.54 -11.53 21.46
C SER A 277 -16.00 -12.56 22.48
#